data_AF-A0AAU5Y3T6-F1
#
_entry.id   AF-A0AAU5Y3T6-F1
#
_cell.length_a   1.000
_cell.length_b   1.000
_cell.length_c   1.000
_cell.angle_alpha   90.00
_cell.angle_beta   90.00
_cell.angle_gamma   90.00
#
_symmetry.space_group_name_H-M   'P 1'
#
loop_
_entity.id
_entity.type
_entity.pdbx_description
1 polymer ?
#
loop_
_entity_poly.entity_id
_entity_poly.type
_entity_poly.pdbx_seq_one_letter_code
_entity_poly.pdbx_strand_id
1 'polypeptide(L)'
;MLAVVLTIPFLAVAACGDGPVGGVAAPAPVAATTTAPSVSAEPSTSVSPTPSSRAVVPTPTPPSTTPVRGCRSPEFSTSDADGGWSDGGYYVHNNMWNSAEAGPETLKACAYDNWYVESTQPDSTSVKTYPNVHKDINDQNGKPFNDYSVIKTTFAGRGPGVGVYDVAYDLWLNGVGDGKGVSELMVWTENLKQQPSGDKLATYTAAGQSYDVWADNDGYLAFVSRSTQYSGSLDLKAMIAWAIGKGLIPPNPTVNQIGYGIEFCSTGGGKARFTLTDFSVTMS
;
A
#
# COMPACT_ATOMS: atom_id res chain seq x y z
N MET A 1 -27.71 4.13 27.33
CA MET A 1 -26.89 3.05 26.74
C MET A 1 -25.45 3.54 26.80
N LEU A 2 -24.64 2.89 27.61
CA LEU A 2 -23.26 3.28 27.87
C LEU A 2 -22.41 2.74 26.72
N ALA A 3 -21.91 3.62 25.85
CA ALA A 3 -20.97 3.25 24.81
C ALA A 3 -19.65 2.87 25.49
N VAL A 4 -19.35 1.58 25.50
CA VAL A 4 -18.03 1.08 25.89
C VAL A 4 -17.10 1.41 24.74
N VAL A 5 -16.39 2.53 24.85
CA VAL A 5 -15.28 2.88 23.97
C VAL A 5 -14.12 1.96 24.36
N LEU A 6 -13.93 0.88 23.61
CA LEU A 6 -12.77 0.02 23.76
C LEU A 6 -11.61 0.73 23.04
N THR A 7 -10.81 1.49 23.78
CA THR A 7 -9.51 1.94 23.29
C THR A 7 -8.59 0.72 23.23
N ILE A 8 -8.38 0.18 22.03
CA ILE A 8 -7.39 -0.87 21.79
C ILE A 8 -6.07 -0.16 21.49
N PRO A 9 -5.03 -0.29 22.33
CA PRO A 9 -3.70 0.17 21.96
C PRO A 9 -3.13 -0.80 20.92
N PHE A 10 -2.67 -0.28 19.79
CA PHE A 10 -1.99 -1.03 18.74
C PHE A 10 -0.49 -0.78 18.85
N LEU A 11 0.31 -1.83 19.00
CA LEU A 11 1.76 -1.77 19.03
C LEU A 11 2.36 -2.96 18.27
N ALA A 12 2.25 -2.92 16.94
CA ALA A 12 3.23 -3.47 16.00
C ALA A 12 2.82 -3.13 14.55
N VAL A 13 3.17 -1.93 14.07
CA VAL A 13 3.19 -1.67 12.63
C VAL A 13 4.57 -1.16 12.25
N ALA A 14 4.99 -1.57 11.04
CA ALA A 14 6.22 -1.24 10.33
C ALA A 14 7.09 -0.13 10.95
N ALA A 15 8.36 -0.45 11.23
CA ALA A 15 9.36 0.56 11.55
C ALA A 15 9.82 1.26 10.27
N CYS A 16 9.68 2.58 10.18
CA CYS A 16 10.15 3.34 9.02
C CYS A 16 11.68 3.47 9.15
N GLY A 17 12.42 2.77 8.29
CA GLY A 17 13.82 2.40 8.53
C GLY A 17 14.81 3.55 8.80
N ASP A 18 15.83 3.23 9.63
CA ASP A 18 17.06 3.99 9.89
C ASP A 18 18.13 3.77 8.80
N GLY A 19 17.87 4.24 7.58
CA GLY A 19 18.89 4.28 6.53
C GLY A 19 19.79 5.52 6.65
N PRO A 20 21.13 5.41 6.69
CA PRO A 20 22.01 6.58 6.87
C PRO A 20 21.93 7.54 5.69
N VAL A 21 21.60 8.80 5.98
CA VAL A 21 21.77 9.95 5.08
C VAL A 21 23.28 10.21 4.90
N GLY A 22 23.86 9.52 3.93
CA GLY A 22 25.24 9.70 3.50
C GLY A 22 25.40 10.98 2.69
N GLY A 23 26.11 11.95 3.28
CA GLY A 23 26.39 13.26 2.73
C GLY A 23 27.23 13.28 1.45
N VAL A 24 27.09 14.42 0.79
CA VAL A 24 27.73 14.91 -0.42
C VAL A 24 29.24 14.63 -0.47
N ALA A 25 29.71 14.03 -1.56
CA ALA A 25 31.11 14.10 -1.98
C ALA A 25 31.19 14.50 -3.47
N ALA A 26 31.96 15.56 -3.73
CA ALA A 26 32.14 16.24 -5.00
C ALA A 26 32.88 15.39 -6.07
N PRO A 27 32.70 15.68 -7.38
CA PRO A 27 33.40 14.99 -8.45
C PRO A 27 34.78 15.63 -8.72
N ALA A 28 35.76 14.81 -9.08
CA ALA A 28 37.08 15.22 -9.57
C ALA A 28 37.46 14.31 -10.77
N PRO A 29 38.35 14.75 -11.68
CA PRO A 29 37.99 14.96 -13.08
C PRO A 29 38.54 13.92 -14.08
N VAL A 30 38.01 14.05 -15.29
CA VAL A 30 38.32 13.32 -16.52
C VAL A 30 39.78 13.49 -16.97
N ALA A 31 40.39 12.42 -17.47
CA ALA A 31 41.50 12.49 -18.42
C ALA A 31 41.30 11.43 -19.54
N ALA A 32 41.41 11.89 -20.78
CA ALA A 32 41.28 11.13 -22.01
C ALA A 32 42.64 10.65 -22.52
N THR A 33 42.72 9.52 -23.26
CA THR A 33 43.39 9.41 -24.58
C THR A 33 43.26 8.02 -25.22
N THR A 34 42.89 8.02 -26.53
CA THR A 34 43.36 7.24 -27.71
C THR A 34 44.02 5.86 -27.49
N THR A 35 43.79 4.81 -28.29
CA THR A 35 44.03 4.72 -29.75
C THR A 35 43.50 3.38 -30.30
N ALA A 36 43.00 3.37 -31.54
CA ALA A 36 42.72 2.15 -32.33
C ALA A 36 43.98 1.60 -33.01
N PRO A 37 43.98 0.32 -33.43
CA PRO A 37 44.18 0.09 -34.86
C PRO A 37 43.27 -0.98 -35.48
N SER A 38 43.10 -0.77 -36.80
CA SER A 38 42.36 -1.53 -37.80
C SER A 38 43.03 -2.86 -38.15
N VAL A 39 42.24 -3.93 -38.35
CA VAL A 39 42.65 -5.08 -39.18
C VAL A 39 41.46 -5.62 -39.99
N SER A 40 41.65 -5.51 -41.32
CA SER A 40 41.17 -6.26 -42.49
C SER A 40 40.07 -7.32 -42.37
N ALA A 41 39.12 -7.25 -43.30
CA ALA A 41 38.11 -8.24 -43.64
C ALA A 41 38.62 -9.26 -44.68
N GLU A 42 38.06 -10.48 -44.65
CA GLU A 42 37.86 -11.39 -45.79
C GLU A 42 36.73 -12.42 -45.48
N PRO A 43 36.14 -13.11 -46.48
CA PRO A 43 34.69 -13.24 -46.54
C PRO A 43 34.11 -14.66 -46.37
N SER A 44 32.81 -14.64 -46.03
CA SER A 44 31.73 -15.58 -46.40
C SER A 44 31.82 -17.07 -46.04
N THR A 45 30.86 -17.52 -45.23
CA THR A 45 29.98 -18.65 -45.58
C THR A 45 28.60 -18.46 -44.93
N SER A 46 27.56 -18.65 -45.73
CA SER A 46 26.16 -18.51 -45.36
C SER A 46 25.68 -19.71 -44.54
N VAL A 47 25.04 -19.47 -43.41
CA VAL A 47 24.19 -20.45 -42.74
C VAL A 47 22.82 -19.81 -42.49
N SER A 48 21.78 -20.45 -43.01
CA SER A 48 20.37 -20.04 -42.94
C SER A 48 19.92 -19.72 -41.51
N PRO A 49 19.17 -18.64 -41.28
CA PRO A 49 18.52 -18.43 -39.99
C PRO A 49 17.23 -19.26 -39.91
N THR A 50 17.15 -20.07 -38.86
CA THR A 50 15.93 -20.68 -38.31
C THR A 50 14.84 -19.61 -38.11
N PRO A 51 13.53 -19.89 -38.32
CA PRO A 51 12.50 -18.88 -38.14
C PRO A 51 12.43 -18.45 -36.68
N SER A 52 12.88 -17.23 -36.43
CA SER A 52 12.75 -16.55 -35.14
C SER A 52 11.27 -16.24 -34.91
N SER A 53 10.67 -16.90 -33.92
CA SER A 53 9.34 -16.55 -33.41
C SER A 53 9.42 -15.10 -32.91
N ARG A 54 8.77 -14.17 -33.63
CA ARG A 54 8.62 -12.77 -33.20
C ARG A 54 8.02 -12.76 -31.79
N ALA A 55 8.79 -12.28 -30.82
CA ALA A 55 8.25 -11.87 -29.53
C ALA A 55 7.19 -10.79 -29.80
N VAL A 56 5.94 -11.07 -29.40
CA VAL A 56 4.87 -10.09 -29.43
C VAL A 56 5.21 -9.03 -28.40
N VAL A 57 5.60 -7.85 -28.85
CA VAL A 57 5.75 -6.67 -27.99
C VAL A 57 4.36 -6.34 -27.45
N PRO A 58 4.13 -6.38 -26.12
CA PRO A 58 2.83 -6.03 -25.57
C PRO A 58 2.55 -4.56 -25.88
N THR A 59 1.40 -4.30 -26.48
CA THR A 59 0.91 -2.94 -26.72
C THR A 59 0.73 -2.24 -25.38
N PRO A 60 1.26 -1.02 -25.19
CA PRO A 60 1.07 -0.29 -23.94
C PRO A 60 -0.42 -0.05 -23.69
N THR A 61 -0.89 -0.46 -22.51
CA THR A 61 -2.25 -0.19 -22.05
C THR A 61 -2.48 1.33 -22.00
N PRO A 62 -3.54 1.86 -22.64
CA PRO A 62 -3.86 3.29 -22.57
C PRO A 62 -4.04 3.73 -21.10
N PRO A 63 -3.57 4.93 -20.71
CA PRO A 63 -3.83 5.45 -19.38
C PRO A 63 -5.35 5.56 -19.15
N SER A 64 -5.83 5.07 -18.02
CA SER A 64 -7.23 5.21 -17.60
C SER A 64 -7.64 6.68 -17.61
N THR A 65 -8.60 7.03 -18.46
CA THR A 65 -9.11 8.41 -18.64
C THR A 65 -10.22 8.78 -17.66
N THR A 66 -10.33 8.11 -16.51
CA THR A 66 -11.35 8.46 -15.51
C THR A 66 -11.04 9.86 -14.95
N PRO A 67 -11.97 10.83 -15.07
CA PRO A 67 -11.77 12.15 -14.48
C PRO A 67 -11.54 12.03 -12.98
N VAL A 68 -10.47 12.65 -12.48
CA VAL A 68 -10.19 12.70 -11.04
C VAL A 68 -11.36 13.39 -10.34
N ARG A 69 -12.15 12.64 -9.56
CA ARG A 69 -13.21 13.21 -8.73
C ARG A 69 -12.57 13.99 -7.58
N GLY A 70 -12.60 15.31 -7.66
CA GLY A 70 -12.10 16.16 -6.58
C GLY A 70 -13.15 16.36 -5.49
N CYS A 71 -12.77 16.24 -4.21
CA CYS A 71 -13.62 16.61 -3.08
C CYS A 71 -13.56 18.13 -2.81
N ARG A 72 -14.47 18.89 -3.41
CA ARG A 72 -14.49 20.37 -3.31
C ARG A 72 -15.34 20.91 -2.15
N SER A 73 -16.39 20.19 -1.78
CA SER A 73 -17.32 20.56 -0.71
C SER A 73 -17.52 19.36 0.20
N PRO A 74 -16.61 19.13 1.17
CA PRO A 74 -16.72 18.00 2.09
C PRO A 74 -18.03 18.04 2.87
N GLU A 75 -18.69 16.90 2.99
CA GLU A 75 -19.86 16.71 3.85
C GLU A 75 -19.43 16.43 5.29
N PHE A 76 -18.24 15.86 5.46
CA PHE A 76 -17.64 15.56 6.76
C PHE A 76 -16.23 16.13 6.87
N SER A 77 -15.88 16.61 8.06
CA SER A 77 -14.54 17.06 8.42
C SER A 77 -14.29 16.76 9.89
N THR A 78 -13.13 16.18 10.20
CA THR A 78 -12.71 15.95 11.58
C THR A 78 -11.21 16.13 11.76
N SER A 79 -10.82 16.62 12.93
CA SER A 79 -9.44 16.62 13.43
C SER A 79 -9.31 15.76 14.70
N ASP A 80 -10.37 15.06 15.10
CA ASP A 80 -10.35 14.17 16.26
C ASP A 80 -9.54 12.92 15.90
N ALA A 81 -8.66 12.49 16.81
CA ALA A 81 -7.72 11.39 16.61
C ALA A 81 -8.37 10.02 16.33
N ASP A 82 -9.66 9.89 16.62
CA ASP A 82 -10.46 8.68 16.36
C ASP A 82 -11.78 9.03 15.66
N GLY A 83 -11.88 10.24 15.10
CA GLY A 83 -13.09 10.72 14.44
C GLY A 83 -13.31 10.02 13.10
N GLY A 84 -14.57 9.79 12.74
CA GLY A 84 -14.89 9.22 11.44
C GLY A 84 -16.35 9.35 11.04
N TRP A 85 -16.66 8.86 9.85
CA TRP A 85 -17.95 9.00 9.20
C TRP A 85 -18.34 7.74 8.44
N SER A 86 -19.52 7.21 8.75
CA SER A 86 -20.09 6.08 8.01
C SER A 86 -20.83 6.57 6.77
N ASP A 87 -20.45 6.05 5.61
CA ASP A 87 -21.07 6.33 4.32
C ASP A 87 -21.00 5.09 3.42
N GLY A 88 -22.06 4.80 2.68
CA GLY A 88 -22.09 3.69 1.70
C GLY A 88 -21.83 2.27 2.25
N GLY A 89 -21.94 2.04 3.56
CA GLY A 89 -21.57 0.76 4.19
C GLY A 89 -20.07 0.60 4.40
N TYR A 90 -19.35 1.72 4.49
CA TYR A 90 -17.95 1.87 4.86
C TYR A 90 -17.82 2.89 5.99
N TYR A 91 -16.64 2.93 6.62
CA TYR A 91 -16.27 3.95 7.60
C TYR A 91 -15.00 4.67 7.14
N VAL A 92 -15.08 6.00 7.02
CA VAL A 92 -13.94 6.87 6.74
C VAL A 92 -13.41 7.38 8.06
N HIS A 93 -12.14 7.08 8.37
CA HIS A 93 -11.60 7.16 9.71
C HIS A 93 -10.32 7.98 9.74
N ASN A 94 -10.28 9.00 10.60
CA ASN A 94 -9.09 9.79 10.89
C ASN A 94 -8.26 9.08 11.97
N ASN A 95 -7.81 7.86 11.67
CA ASN A 95 -7.15 6.98 12.63
C ASN A 95 -5.75 7.50 12.99
N MET A 96 -5.66 8.23 14.10
CA MET A 96 -4.41 8.69 14.69
C MET A 96 -4.08 7.84 15.92
N TRP A 97 -3.98 6.53 15.74
CA TRP A 97 -3.73 5.57 16.83
C TRP A 97 -2.48 5.90 17.65
N ASN A 98 -1.43 6.46 17.01
CA ASN A 98 -0.24 6.96 17.68
C ASN A 98 -0.28 8.47 17.94
N SER A 99 -1.44 9.00 18.35
CA SER A 99 -1.68 10.45 18.54
C SER A 99 -0.75 11.12 19.54
N ALA A 100 -0.11 10.36 20.44
CA ALA A 100 0.90 10.89 21.35
C ALA A 100 2.18 11.36 20.64
N GLU A 101 2.50 10.77 19.48
CA GLU A 101 3.65 11.12 18.65
C GLU A 101 3.25 11.86 17.36
N ALA A 102 1.97 11.85 17.01
CA ALA A 102 1.45 12.46 15.80
C ALA A 102 1.38 13.99 15.89
N GLY A 103 1.66 14.66 14.78
CA GLY A 103 1.31 16.06 14.59
C GLY A 103 -0.13 16.23 14.10
N PRO A 104 -0.57 17.48 13.83
CA PRO A 104 -1.95 17.76 13.50
C PRO A 104 -2.36 17.13 12.16
N GLU A 105 -3.55 16.54 12.15
CA GLU A 105 -4.16 15.93 10.99
C GLU A 105 -5.64 16.35 10.88
N THR A 106 -6.17 16.46 9.68
CA THR A 106 -7.58 16.76 9.45
C THR A 106 -8.09 16.04 8.22
N LEU A 107 -9.02 15.11 8.43
CA LEU A 107 -9.70 14.37 7.39
C LEU A 107 -10.92 15.15 6.89
N LYS A 108 -11.15 15.10 5.58
CA LYS A 108 -12.30 15.71 4.90
C LYS A 108 -12.86 14.76 3.85
N ALA A 109 -14.14 14.44 3.96
CA ALA A 109 -14.80 13.47 3.09
C ALA A 109 -16.01 14.08 2.37
N CYS A 110 -16.11 13.79 1.08
CA CYS A 110 -17.29 14.05 0.27
C CYS A 110 -18.14 12.79 0.07
N ALA A 111 -17.49 11.62 0.11
CA ALA A 111 -18.09 10.29 0.13
C ALA A 111 -17.03 9.29 0.65
N TYR A 112 -17.43 8.06 0.96
CA TYR A 112 -16.49 7.01 1.36
C TYR A 112 -15.40 6.73 0.31
N ASP A 113 -15.73 6.88 -0.98
CA ASP A 113 -14.83 6.71 -2.12
C ASP A 113 -14.22 8.02 -2.62
N ASN A 114 -14.39 9.14 -1.90
CA ASN A 114 -13.88 10.45 -2.28
C ASN A 114 -13.60 11.34 -1.05
N TRP A 115 -12.36 11.28 -0.57
CA TRP A 115 -11.92 12.01 0.61
C TRP A 115 -10.43 12.34 0.54
N TYR A 116 -9.97 13.22 1.42
CA TYR A 116 -8.56 13.55 1.58
C TYR A 116 -8.25 13.85 3.04
N VAL A 117 -6.97 13.83 3.35
CA VAL A 117 -6.46 14.19 4.67
C VAL A 117 -5.30 15.17 4.51
N GLU A 118 -5.32 16.22 5.31
CA GLU A 118 -4.23 17.17 5.49
C GLU A 118 -3.47 16.78 6.74
N SER A 119 -2.19 16.45 6.63
CA SER A 119 -1.40 15.95 7.74
C SER A 119 -0.08 16.72 7.85
N THR A 120 0.37 16.97 9.08
CA THR A 120 1.68 17.54 9.38
C THR A 120 2.33 16.69 10.46
N GLN A 121 3.10 15.70 10.05
CA GLN A 121 3.77 14.78 10.96
C GLN A 121 5.22 15.22 11.24
N PRO A 122 5.71 15.04 12.48
CA PRO A 122 7.10 15.33 12.82
C PRO A 122 8.06 14.46 12.01
N ASP A 123 9.29 14.93 11.85
CA ASP A 123 10.32 14.17 11.15
C ASP A 123 10.88 13.05 12.04
N SER A 124 10.33 11.86 11.87
CA SER A 124 10.60 10.69 12.72
C SER A 124 10.27 9.37 11.99
N THR A 125 10.55 8.25 12.63
CA THR A 125 10.61 6.91 12.01
C THR A 125 9.49 5.94 12.43
N SER A 126 8.67 6.25 13.43
CA SER A 126 7.47 5.45 13.73
C SER A 126 6.29 5.87 12.86
N VAL A 127 5.38 4.95 12.54
CA VAL A 127 4.07 5.31 11.98
C VAL A 127 3.29 6.14 13.00
N LYS A 128 2.60 7.18 12.53
CA LYS A 128 1.82 8.12 13.35
C LYS A 128 0.33 7.95 13.21
N THR A 129 -0.12 7.86 11.97
CA THR A 129 -1.54 7.87 11.61
C THR A 129 -1.76 6.93 10.43
N TYR A 130 -2.94 6.31 10.38
CA TYR A 130 -3.44 5.55 9.23
C TYR A 130 -4.84 6.05 8.83
N PRO A 131 -5.01 7.32 8.41
CA PRO A 131 -6.28 7.77 7.89
C PRO A 131 -6.68 6.89 6.71
N ASN A 132 -7.89 6.34 6.77
CA ASN A 132 -8.32 5.28 5.86
C ASN A 132 -9.83 5.30 5.62
N VAL A 133 -10.26 4.54 4.61
CA VAL A 133 -11.63 4.05 4.49
C VAL A 133 -11.62 2.54 4.61
N HIS A 134 -12.58 1.98 5.33
CA HIS A 134 -12.67 0.54 5.48
C HIS A 134 -14.09 0.00 5.46
N LYS A 135 -14.18 -1.26 5.03
CA LYS A 135 -15.38 -2.07 5.14
C LYS A 135 -15.22 -2.99 6.34
N ASP A 136 -16.18 -2.93 7.25
CA ASP A 136 -16.29 -3.91 8.31
C ASP A 136 -17.13 -5.11 7.86
N ILE A 137 -16.60 -6.33 8.06
CA ILE A 137 -17.29 -7.57 7.70
C ILE A 137 -17.99 -8.11 8.93
N ASN A 138 -19.32 -8.17 8.85
CA ASN A 138 -20.19 -8.55 9.97
C ASN A 138 -19.83 -7.77 11.24
N ASP A 139 -19.51 -6.48 11.03
CA ASP A 139 -19.01 -5.50 11.99
C ASP A 139 -17.98 -6.07 12.98
N GLN A 140 -17.07 -6.86 12.40
CA GLN A 140 -15.80 -7.34 12.93
C GLN A 140 -15.74 -8.65 13.69
N ASN A 141 -16.79 -9.46 13.64
CA ASN A 141 -16.64 -10.92 13.86
C ASN A 141 -16.57 -11.73 12.55
N GLY A 142 -16.43 -11.06 11.40
CA GLY A 142 -15.93 -11.63 10.15
C GLY A 142 -16.75 -12.78 9.57
N LYS A 143 -16.21 -13.38 8.50
CA LYS A 143 -16.73 -14.64 7.92
C LYS A 143 -15.57 -15.49 7.41
N PRO A 144 -15.62 -16.83 7.52
CA PRO A 144 -14.57 -17.69 7.01
C PRO A 144 -14.24 -17.39 5.55
N PHE A 145 -12.95 -17.33 5.26
CA PHE A 145 -12.41 -17.07 3.92
C PHE A 145 -13.03 -17.98 2.87
N ASN A 146 -13.18 -19.27 3.16
CA ASN A 146 -13.73 -20.26 2.23
C ASN A 146 -15.20 -20.01 1.86
N ASP A 147 -15.91 -19.20 2.63
CA ASP A 147 -17.29 -18.85 2.32
C ASP A 147 -17.40 -17.70 1.31
N TYR A 148 -16.28 -17.15 0.85
CA TYR A 148 -16.21 -16.16 -0.21
C TYR A 148 -15.66 -16.79 -1.49
N SER A 149 -16.40 -16.66 -2.57
CA SER A 149 -15.96 -16.96 -3.93
C SER A 149 -15.25 -15.77 -4.58
N VAL A 150 -15.59 -14.54 -4.14
CA VAL A 150 -15.01 -13.28 -4.63
C VAL A 150 -14.63 -12.40 -3.45
N ILE A 151 -13.42 -11.83 -3.51
CA ILE A 151 -13.01 -10.67 -2.72
C ILE A 151 -12.14 -9.82 -3.65
N LYS A 152 -12.75 -8.81 -4.27
CA LYS A 152 -12.09 -7.91 -5.22
C LYS A 152 -12.28 -6.47 -4.79
N THR A 153 -11.33 -5.62 -5.16
CA THR A 153 -11.33 -4.22 -4.79
C THR A 153 -10.90 -3.33 -5.94
N THR A 154 -11.40 -2.09 -5.96
CA THR A 154 -10.83 -1.00 -6.77
C THR A 154 -10.27 0.08 -5.86
N PHE A 155 -9.28 0.82 -6.35
CA PHE A 155 -8.75 1.98 -5.65
C PHE A 155 -8.27 3.04 -6.63
N ALA A 156 -8.27 4.29 -6.15
CA ALA A 156 -7.47 5.37 -6.67
C ALA A 156 -7.03 6.27 -5.51
N GLY A 157 -5.76 6.15 -5.10
CA GLY A 157 -5.16 6.86 -3.98
C GLY A 157 -3.81 7.43 -4.37
N ARG A 158 -3.47 8.60 -3.82
CA ARG A 158 -2.19 9.25 -4.10
C ARG A 158 -1.62 9.91 -2.86
N GLY A 159 -0.44 9.45 -2.45
CA GLY A 159 0.35 10.07 -1.40
C GLY A 159 0.93 11.42 -1.81
N PRO A 160 1.50 12.17 -0.85
CA PRO A 160 1.95 13.54 -1.07
C PRO A 160 3.26 13.66 -1.89
N GLY A 161 4.00 12.57 -2.08
CA GLY A 161 5.32 12.59 -2.75
C GLY A 161 6.45 13.21 -1.91
N VAL A 162 6.22 13.47 -0.62
CA VAL A 162 7.20 14.00 0.34
C VAL A 162 7.06 13.30 1.69
N GLY A 163 8.15 13.25 2.45
CA GLY A 163 8.19 12.63 3.77
C GLY A 163 8.54 11.14 3.71
N VAL A 164 7.94 10.37 4.63
CA VAL A 164 8.06 8.92 4.76
C VAL A 164 6.66 8.37 4.99
N TYR A 165 6.18 7.54 4.06
CA TYR A 165 4.83 6.96 4.08
C TYR A 165 4.73 5.75 3.16
N ASP A 166 3.64 5.01 3.30
CA ASP A 166 3.12 4.09 2.29
C ASP A 166 1.61 4.31 2.10
N VAL A 167 1.09 3.98 0.92
CA VAL A 167 -0.36 3.93 0.66
C VAL A 167 -0.73 2.48 0.47
N ALA A 168 -1.56 1.96 1.35
CA ALA A 168 -1.78 0.54 1.46
C ALA A 168 -3.21 0.15 1.74
N TYR A 169 -3.55 -1.04 1.24
CA TYR A 169 -4.61 -1.83 1.84
C TYR A 169 -4.14 -2.37 3.18
N ASP A 170 -5.06 -2.43 4.13
CA ASP A 170 -4.87 -3.08 5.42
C ASP A 170 -6.03 -4.06 5.64
N LEU A 171 -5.74 -5.35 5.63
CA LEU A 171 -6.73 -6.41 5.80
C LEU A 171 -6.50 -7.10 7.14
N TRP A 172 -7.56 -7.12 7.94
CA TRP A 172 -7.56 -7.80 9.22
C TRP A 172 -8.23 -9.17 9.10
N LEU A 173 -7.52 -10.21 9.55
CA LEU A 173 -7.92 -11.60 9.50
C LEU A 173 -7.91 -12.23 10.90
N ASN A 174 -8.88 -13.07 11.23
CA ASN A 174 -9.04 -13.70 12.56
C ASN A 174 -9.22 -12.71 13.74
N GLY A 175 -9.75 -11.53 13.46
CA GLY A 175 -9.92 -10.43 14.41
C GLY A 175 -9.50 -9.11 13.77
N VAL A 176 -9.53 -8.03 14.55
CA VAL A 176 -9.00 -6.72 14.17
C VAL A 176 -8.09 -6.22 15.28
N GLY A 177 -6.91 -5.77 14.88
CA GLY A 177 -5.89 -5.25 15.77
C GLY A 177 -5.14 -6.25 16.58
N ASP A 178 -4.62 -5.77 17.70
CA ASP A 178 -3.70 -6.54 18.51
C ASP A 178 -4.42 -7.74 19.13
N GLY A 179 -3.92 -8.93 18.84
CA GLY A 179 -4.50 -10.15 19.37
C GLY A 179 -3.73 -11.38 18.95
N LYS A 180 -3.61 -12.33 19.88
CA LYS A 180 -2.98 -13.61 19.56
C LYS A 180 -3.76 -14.33 18.46
N GLY A 181 -3.11 -14.56 17.33
CA GLY A 181 -3.69 -15.28 16.19
C GLY A 181 -4.46 -14.40 15.20
N VAL A 182 -4.52 -13.09 15.44
CA VAL A 182 -4.89 -12.11 14.41
C VAL A 182 -3.79 -12.09 13.37
N SER A 183 -4.15 -11.88 12.10
CA SER A 183 -3.19 -11.63 11.04
C SER A 183 -3.53 -10.34 10.32
N GLU A 184 -2.51 -9.53 10.11
CA GLU A 184 -2.58 -8.29 9.34
C GLU A 184 -1.95 -8.55 7.97
N LEU A 185 -2.74 -8.37 6.91
CA LEU A 185 -2.27 -8.51 5.54
C LEU A 185 -2.36 -7.16 4.85
N MET A 186 -1.22 -6.53 4.62
CA MET A 186 -1.15 -5.27 3.89
C MET A 186 -0.81 -5.47 2.41
N VAL A 187 -1.30 -4.56 1.56
CA VAL A 187 -0.87 -4.46 0.15
C VAL A 187 -0.49 -3.03 -0.16
N TRP A 188 0.82 -2.77 -0.23
CA TRP A 188 1.35 -1.43 -0.45
C TRP A 188 1.35 -1.10 -1.95
N THR A 189 0.57 -0.09 -2.30
CA THR A 189 0.37 0.40 -3.66
C THR A 189 1.32 1.54 -4.01
N GLU A 190 1.70 2.34 -3.02
CA GLU A 190 2.72 3.37 -3.11
C GLU A 190 3.61 3.29 -1.87
N ASN A 191 4.91 3.50 -2.00
CA ASN A 191 5.83 3.57 -0.86
C ASN A 191 6.86 4.67 -1.11
N LEU A 192 7.06 5.53 -0.12
CA LEU A 192 8.13 6.50 -0.07
C LEU A 192 8.95 6.29 1.21
N LYS A 193 10.10 5.64 1.06
CA LYS A 193 11.13 5.44 2.12
C LYS A 193 10.69 4.64 3.35
N GLN A 194 9.51 4.02 3.34
CA GLN A 194 9.10 3.11 4.39
C GLN A 194 9.56 1.67 4.09
N GLN A 195 9.68 0.84 5.12
CA GLN A 195 9.97 -0.58 5.01
C GLN A 195 8.97 -1.36 5.87
N PRO A 196 8.40 -2.48 5.38
CA PRO A 196 7.55 -3.32 6.20
C PRO A 196 8.30 -3.91 7.40
N SER A 197 7.55 -4.31 8.44
CA SER A 197 8.07 -5.22 9.47
C SER A 197 8.50 -6.56 8.87
N GLY A 198 9.41 -7.23 9.58
CA GLY A 198 9.86 -8.59 9.25
C GLY A 198 10.88 -8.67 8.12
N ASP A 199 10.90 -9.84 7.46
CA ASP A 199 11.87 -10.19 6.43
C ASP A 199 11.22 -10.32 5.06
N LYS A 200 11.95 -9.98 4.00
CA LYS A 200 11.53 -10.25 2.62
C LYS A 200 11.68 -11.74 2.30
N LEU A 201 10.56 -12.43 2.11
CA LEU A 201 10.52 -13.90 1.95
C LEU A 201 10.32 -14.36 0.51
N ALA A 202 9.58 -13.61 -0.30
CA ALA A 202 9.14 -14.09 -1.60
C ALA A 202 8.81 -12.96 -2.59
N THR A 203 8.37 -13.36 -3.78
CA THR A 203 7.77 -12.47 -4.78
C THR A 203 6.42 -13.05 -5.19
N TYR A 204 5.39 -12.22 -5.21
CA TYR A 204 4.07 -12.54 -5.75
C TYR A 204 3.88 -11.78 -7.06
N THR A 205 3.46 -12.47 -8.12
CA THR A 205 3.19 -11.87 -9.42
C THR A 205 1.81 -12.28 -9.90
N ALA A 206 0.97 -11.30 -10.20
CA ALA A 206 -0.37 -11.51 -10.72
C ALA A 206 -0.80 -10.32 -11.59
N ALA A 207 -1.55 -10.58 -12.66
CA ALA A 207 -2.11 -9.55 -13.55
C ALA A 207 -1.07 -8.50 -14.04
N GLY A 208 0.18 -8.91 -14.27
CA GLY A 208 1.25 -8.02 -14.72
C GLY A 208 1.88 -7.14 -13.62
N GLN A 209 1.43 -7.26 -12.37
CA GLN A 209 2.03 -6.60 -11.22
C GLN A 209 2.91 -7.58 -10.45
N SER A 210 3.95 -7.06 -9.80
CA SER A 210 4.85 -7.84 -8.94
C SER A 210 5.04 -7.16 -7.59
N TYR A 211 5.00 -7.98 -6.53
CA TYR A 211 5.08 -7.55 -5.15
C TYR A 211 6.22 -8.30 -4.47
N ASP A 212 7.06 -7.58 -3.73
CA ASP A 212 7.93 -8.18 -2.74
C ASP A 212 7.09 -8.54 -1.51
N VAL A 213 7.20 -9.78 -1.05
CA VAL A 213 6.39 -10.25 0.09
C VAL A 213 7.26 -10.26 1.33
N TRP A 214 6.84 -9.51 2.34
CA TRP A 214 7.46 -9.39 3.65
C TRP A 214 6.57 -10.00 4.71
N ALA A 215 7.13 -10.66 5.71
CA ALA A 215 6.37 -11.14 6.85
C ALA A 215 7.23 -11.23 8.11
N ASP A 216 6.59 -11.15 9.27
CA ASP A 216 7.19 -11.48 10.56
C ASP A 216 6.56 -12.74 11.17
N ASN A 217 6.95 -13.05 12.41
CA ASN A 217 6.46 -14.23 13.13
C ASN A 217 5.24 -13.94 14.01
N ASP A 218 4.76 -12.69 14.02
CA ASP A 218 3.72 -12.19 14.92
C ASP A 218 2.38 -11.96 14.20
N GLY A 219 2.30 -12.34 12.92
CA GLY A 219 1.05 -12.34 12.14
C GLY A 219 0.96 -11.24 11.09
N TYR A 220 2.04 -10.46 10.88
CA TYR A 220 2.09 -9.43 9.85
C TYR A 220 2.60 -10.00 8.51
N LEU A 221 1.96 -9.57 7.42
CA LEU A 221 2.31 -9.91 6.05
C LEU A 221 2.07 -8.68 5.15
N ALA A 222 3.06 -8.28 4.36
CA ALA A 222 2.91 -7.20 3.40
C ALA A 222 3.30 -7.61 1.98
N PHE A 223 2.44 -7.28 1.02
CA PHE A 223 2.74 -7.30 -0.41
C PHE A 223 3.15 -5.89 -0.85
N VAL A 224 4.45 -5.65 -1.00
CA VAL A 224 4.97 -4.34 -1.42
C VAL A 224 5.13 -4.28 -2.92
N SER A 225 4.33 -3.47 -3.61
CA SER A 225 4.40 -3.33 -5.06
C SER A 225 5.78 -2.83 -5.50
N ARG A 226 6.37 -3.48 -6.51
CA ARG A 226 7.66 -3.07 -7.10
C ARG A 226 7.57 -1.81 -7.96
N SER A 227 6.36 -1.40 -8.31
CA SER A 227 6.07 -0.16 -9.03
C SER A 227 4.89 0.54 -8.40
N THR A 228 4.97 1.85 -8.23
CA THR A 228 3.85 2.65 -7.70
C THR A 228 2.59 2.47 -8.52
N GLN A 229 1.48 2.23 -7.84
CA GLN A 229 0.14 2.10 -8.40
C GLN A 229 -0.74 3.19 -7.76
N TYR A 230 -1.12 4.21 -8.53
CA TYR A 230 -2.03 5.26 -8.04
C TYR A 230 -3.51 4.87 -8.15
N SER A 231 -3.80 3.86 -8.96
CA SER A 231 -5.14 3.33 -9.14
C SER A 231 -5.08 1.92 -9.72
N GLY A 232 -6.08 1.11 -9.45
CA GLY A 232 -6.18 -0.21 -10.05
C GLY A 232 -7.28 -1.05 -9.44
N SER A 233 -7.18 -2.35 -9.68
CA SER A 233 -8.05 -3.35 -9.07
C SER A 233 -7.20 -4.53 -8.60
N LEU A 234 -7.52 -5.06 -7.43
CA LEU A 234 -6.82 -6.21 -6.85
C LEU A 234 -7.79 -7.36 -6.60
N ASP A 235 -7.27 -8.58 -6.76
CA ASP A 235 -7.93 -9.82 -6.35
C ASP A 235 -7.39 -10.23 -4.97
N LEU A 236 -7.99 -9.67 -3.93
CA LEU A 236 -7.61 -9.93 -2.54
C LEU A 236 -7.84 -11.39 -2.16
N LYS A 237 -8.86 -12.03 -2.74
CA LYS A 237 -9.11 -13.47 -2.58
C LYS A 237 -7.89 -14.29 -3.03
N ALA A 238 -7.33 -13.97 -4.19
CA ALA A 238 -6.14 -14.65 -4.71
C ALA A 238 -4.88 -14.38 -3.88
N MET A 239 -4.70 -13.15 -3.38
CA MET A 239 -3.56 -12.80 -2.51
C MET A 239 -3.63 -13.55 -1.16
N ILE A 240 -4.80 -13.56 -0.51
CA ILE A 240 -5.02 -14.33 0.73
C ILE A 240 -4.82 -15.83 0.47
N ALA A 241 -5.37 -16.38 -0.63
CA ALA A 241 -5.19 -17.79 -1.00
C ALA A 241 -3.71 -18.17 -1.16
N TRP A 242 -2.95 -17.29 -1.83
CA TRP A 242 -1.52 -17.50 -2.02
C TRP A 242 -0.77 -17.47 -0.68
N ALA A 243 -1.10 -16.54 0.20
CA ALA A 243 -0.50 -16.44 1.53
C ALA A 243 -0.77 -17.69 2.39
N ILE A 244 -2.01 -18.21 2.35
CA ILE A 244 -2.39 -19.49 2.97
C ILE A 244 -1.57 -20.64 2.39
N GLY A 245 -1.45 -20.72 1.06
CA GLY A 245 -0.68 -21.76 0.37
C GLY A 245 0.83 -21.72 0.69
N LYS A 246 1.35 -20.57 1.13
CA LYS A 246 2.73 -20.40 1.61
C LYS A 246 2.89 -20.66 3.11
N GLY A 247 1.79 -20.86 3.83
CA GLY A 247 1.80 -21.01 5.29
C GLY A 247 2.07 -19.69 6.04
N LEU A 248 1.93 -18.54 5.37
CA LEU A 248 2.12 -17.21 5.97
C LEU A 248 0.85 -16.73 6.69
N ILE A 249 -0.30 -17.24 6.29
CA ILE A 249 -1.60 -17.01 6.94
C ILE A 249 -2.21 -18.36 7.29
N PRO A 250 -2.82 -18.54 8.48
CA PRO A 250 -3.49 -19.78 8.86
C PRO A 250 -4.57 -20.20 7.85
N PRO A 251 -4.87 -21.51 7.73
CA PRO A 251 -5.91 -21.97 6.81
C PRO A 251 -7.31 -21.46 7.22
N ASN A 252 -8.09 -21.06 6.22
CA ASN A 252 -9.48 -20.59 6.36
C ASN A 252 -9.68 -19.52 7.44
N PRO A 253 -8.91 -18.41 7.41
CA PRO A 253 -9.06 -17.35 8.40
C PRO A 253 -10.44 -16.69 8.24
N THR A 254 -10.97 -16.04 9.28
CA THR A 254 -12.06 -15.10 9.07
C THR A 254 -11.52 -13.84 8.40
N VAL A 255 -12.26 -13.30 7.43
CA VAL A 255 -12.02 -11.96 6.89
C VAL A 255 -12.85 -10.99 7.71
N ASN A 256 -12.17 -10.08 8.41
CA ASN A 256 -12.77 -9.20 9.40
C ASN A 256 -12.88 -7.78 8.84
N GLN A 257 -11.78 -7.16 8.40
CA GLN A 257 -11.78 -5.80 7.85
C GLN A 257 -11.03 -5.73 6.52
N ILE A 258 -11.46 -4.84 5.64
CA ILE A 258 -10.69 -4.45 4.45
C ILE A 258 -10.66 -2.93 4.40
N GLY A 259 -9.49 -2.36 4.69
CA GLY A 259 -9.20 -0.93 4.66
C GLY A 259 -8.27 -0.52 3.52
N TYR A 260 -8.28 0.76 3.18
CA TYR A 260 -7.31 1.39 2.30
C TYR A 260 -7.07 2.85 2.72
N GLY A 261 -5.80 3.23 2.82
CA GLY A 261 -5.38 4.50 3.40
C GLY A 261 -3.90 4.77 3.20
N ILE A 262 -3.36 5.67 4.02
CA ILE A 262 -1.94 6.05 4.04
C ILE A 262 -1.40 5.92 5.45
N GLU A 263 -0.27 5.24 5.66
CA GLU A 263 0.46 5.36 6.92
C GLU A 263 1.45 6.52 6.80
N PHE A 264 1.28 7.55 7.63
CA PHE A 264 2.28 8.61 7.72
C PHE A 264 3.28 8.31 8.83
N CYS A 265 4.57 8.20 8.50
CA CYS A 265 5.63 8.26 9.52
C CYS A 265 6.12 9.71 9.73
N SER A 266 6.28 10.44 8.62
CA SER A 266 6.80 11.81 8.57
C SER A 266 6.26 12.53 7.35
N THR A 267 5.96 13.82 7.48
CA THR A 267 5.71 14.73 6.34
C THR A 267 6.87 15.71 6.16
N GLY A 268 8.02 15.43 6.78
CA GLY A 268 9.16 16.35 6.90
C GLY A 268 8.85 17.58 7.75
N GLY A 269 7.87 17.51 8.64
CA GLY A 269 7.38 18.64 9.45
C GLY A 269 6.52 19.66 8.68
N GLY A 270 6.31 19.46 7.38
CA GLY A 270 5.48 20.32 6.53
C GLY A 270 4.06 19.78 6.34
N LYS A 271 3.15 20.62 5.84
CA LYS A 271 1.81 20.15 5.44
C LYS A 271 1.91 19.24 4.22
N ALA A 272 1.26 18.09 4.28
CA ALA A 272 1.16 17.14 3.20
C ALA A 272 -0.28 16.65 3.05
N ARG A 273 -0.65 16.26 1.83
CA ARG A 273 -2.00 15.77 1.51
C ARG A 273 -1.94 14.38 0.89
N PHE A 274 -2.75 13.47 1.43
CA PHE A 274 -3.19 12.27 0.74
C PHE A 274 -4.59 12.48 0.18
N THR A 275 -4.89 11.89 -0.98
CA THR A 275 -6.22 11.97 -1.61
C THR A 275 -6.64 10.60 -2.13
N LEU A 276 -7.88 10.24 -1.87
CA LEU A 276 -8.57 9.06 -2.38
C LEU A 276 -9.77 9.49 -3.23
N THR A 277 -9.90 8.93 -4.43
CA THR A 277 -10.97 9.27 -5.39
C THR A 277 -11.74 8.08 -5.94
N ASP A 278 -11.31 6.87 -5.57
CA ASP A 278 -12.05 5.63 -5.81
C ASP A 278 -11.67 4.61 -4.72
N PHE A 279 -12.67 3.90 -4.23
CA PHE A 279 -12.53 2.72 -3.37
C PHE A 279 -13.80 1.89 -3.48
N SER A 280 -13.67 0.58 -3.66
CA SER A 280 -14.82 -0.32 -3.58
C SER A 280 -14.38 -1.72 -3.20
N VAL A 281 -15.22 -2.43 -2.45
CA VAL A 281 -14.99 -3.84 -2.09
C VAL A 281 -16.19 -4.66 -2.57
N THR A 282 -15.94 -5.64 -3.42
CA THR A 282 -16.93 -6.61 -3.92
C THR A 282 -16.66 -7.98 -3.30
N MET A 283 -17.65 -8.52 -2.58
CA MET A 283 -17.57 -9.82 -1.91
C MET A 283 -18.85 -10.63 -2.13
N SER A 284 -18.71 -11.93 -2.42
CA SER A 284 -19.83 -12.89 -2.59
C SER A 284 -19.45 -14.31 -2.24
#